data_AF-A0A7Y8HSI1-F1
#
_entry.id   AF-A0A7Y8HSI1-F1
#
_cell.length_a   1.000
_cell.length_b   1.000
_cell.length_c   1.000
_cell.angle_alpha   90.00
_cell.angle_beta   90.00
_cell.angle_gamma   90.00
#
_symmetry.space_group_name_H-M   'P 1'
#
loop_
_entity.id
_entity.type
_entity.pdbx_description
1 polymer ?
#
loop_
_entity_poly.entity_id
_entity_poly.type
_entity_poly.pdbx_seq_one_letter_code
_entity_poly.pdbx_strand_id
1 'polypeptide(L)'
;MIEMPAIAGLTIAKRTSDCVEVAVGPEAGEGVFLRLLFWLPRGHELSFYDQYFPGTSGDPGAYVDVQRKNDWFLYHMGNHGWSSDWATQSPELLAAWMALNLQAKPGNSEPLKQIGVRENAQLPEAFTRKQ
;
A
#
# COMPACT_ATOMS: atom_id res chain seq x y z
N MET A 1 18.70 -3.96 1.32
CA MET A 1 18.13 -4.03 2.69
C MET A 1 17.40 -2.74 2.96
N ILE A 2 16.06 -2.80 2.97
CA ILE A 2 15.18 -1.66 3.23
C ILE A 2 15.39 -1.12 4.65
N GLU A 3 16.02 0.04 4.79
CA GLU A 3 16.11 0.78 6.05
C GLU A 3 14.89 1.67 6.22
N MET A 4 13.94 1.22 7.05
CA MET A 4 12.72 1.96 7.34
C MET A 4 12.95 2.89 8.54
N PRO A 5 12.59 4.18 8.46
CA PRO A 5 12.69 5.10 9.57
C PRO A 5 11.69 4.72 10.66
N ALA A 6 11.97 5.16 11.88
CA ALA A 6 10.99 5.07 12.95
C ALA A 6 9.80 5.99 12.61
N ILE A 7 8.63 5.38 12.40
CA ILE A 7 7.36 6.09 12.20
C ILE A 7 6.43 5.64 13.33
N ALA A 8 6.01 6.56 14.18
CA ALA A 8 5.09 6.26 15.27
C ALA A 8 3.80 5.62 14.73
N GLY A 9 3.32 4.57 15.40
CA GLY A 9 2.16 3.79 14.94
C GLY A 9 2.49 2.67 13.95
N LEU A 10 3.74 2.55 13.47
CA LEU A 10 4.21 1.46 12.61
C LEU A 10 5.37 0.71 13.26
N THR A 11 5.35 -0.61 13.21
CA THR A 11 6.44 -1.45 13.70
C THR A 11 6.82 -2.49 12.67
N ILE A 12 8.11 -2.80 12.58
CA ILE A 12 8.55 -3.89 11.71
C ILE A 12 8.17 -5.21 12.38
N ALA A 13 7.26 -5.95 11.76
CA ALA A 13 6.82 -7.25 12.24
C ALA A 13 7.79 -8.36 11.81
N LYS A 14 8.24 -8.29 10.55
CA LYS A 14 9.12 -9.30 9.96
C LYS A 14 9.97 -8.70 8.85
N ARG A 15 11.20 -9.20 8.71
CA ARG A 15 12.11 -8.88 7.61
C ARG A 15 12.55 -10.16 6.93
N THR A 16 12.53 -10.13 5.61
CA THR A 16 13.06 -11.17 4.73
C THR A 16 14.09 -10.53 3.78
N SER A 17 14.65 -11.31 2.87
CA SER A 17 15.62 -10.82 1.88
C SER A 17 15.03 -9.77 0.92
N ASP A 18 13.73 -9.84 0.67
CA ASP A 18 13.02 -9.10 -0.40
C ASP A 18 11.80 -8.33 0.10
N CYS A 19 11.33 -8.59 1.33
CA CYS A 19 10.14 -7.98 1.90
C CYS A 19 10.33 -7.56 3.36
N VAL A 20 9.77 -6.40 3.70
CA VAL A 20 9.52 -5.94 5.07
C VAL A 20 8.02 -5.94 5.33
N GLU A 21 7.59 -6.71 6.32
CA GLU A 21 6.22 -6.67 6.81
C GLU A 21 6.16 -5.66 7.96
N VAL A 22 5.29 -4.67 7.82
CA VAL A 22 5.07 -3.59 8.78
C VAL A 22 3.71 -3.82 9.45
N ALA A 23 3.72 -4.00 10.77
CA ALA A 23 2.50 -4.01 11.56
C ALA A 23 2.00 -2.57 11.80
N VAL A 24 0.68 -2.42 11.71
CA VAL A 24 -0.04 -1.17 11.89
C VAL A 24 -0.66 -1.15 13.28
N GLY A 25 -0.21 -0.21 14.11
CA GLY A 25 -0.69 -0.03 15.47
C GLY A 25 -1.99 0.79 15.55
N PRO A 26 -2.64 0.82 16.72
CA PRO A 26 -3.93 1.51 16.91
C PRO A 26 -3.84 3.04 16.77
N GLU A 27 -2.65 3.61 16.94
CA GLU A 27 -2.38 5.05 16.79
C GLU A 27 -2.08 5.45 15.33
N ALA A 28 -2.08 4.49 14.40
CA ALA A 28 -1.87 4.80 12.99
C ALA A 28 -3.08 5.57 12.43
N GLY A 29 -2.80 6.46 11.48
CA GLY A 29 -3.81 7.26 10.81
C GLY A 29 -3.23 7.91 9.56
N GLU A 30 -3.99 8.79 8.92
CA GLU A 30 -3.61 9.43 7.66
C GLU A 30 -2.21 10.04 7.69
N GLY A 31 -1.88 10.82 8.72
CA GLY A 31 -0.55 11.45 8.85
C GLY A 31 0.61 10.44 9.00
N VAL A 32 0.35 9.26 9.55
CA VAL A 32 1.34 8.16 9.66
C VAL A 32 1.56 7.52 8.29
N PHE A 33 0.48 7.26 7.54
CA PHE A 33 0.58 6.71 6.19
C PHE A 33 1.19 7.69 5.19
N LEU A 34 0.91 8.98 5.34
CA LEU A 34 1.53 10.01 4.52
C LEU A 34 3.06 10.02 4.69
N ARG A 35 3.56 9.89 5.94
CA ARG A 35 5.00 9.75 6.21
C ARG A 35 5.58 8.48 5.61
N LEU A 36 4.85 7.37 5.67
CA LEU A 36 5.25 6.10 5.07
C LEU A 36 5.38 6.23 3.54
N LEU A 37 4.40 6.83 2.87
CA LEU A 37 4.41 7.06 1.43
C LEU A 37 5.56 7.98 1.01
N PHE A 38 5.79 9.09 1.72
CA PHE A 38 6.92 9.99 1.41
C PHE A 38 8.29 9.35 1.64
N TRP A 39 8.39 8.42 2.59
CA TRP A 39 9.60 7.62 2.77
C TRP A 39 9.79 6.58 1.65
N LEU A 40 8.71 5.97 1.13
CA LEU A 40 8.75 4.85 0.18
C LEU A 40 9.84 5.07 -0.90
N PRO A 41 10.92 4.27 -0.89
CA PRO A 41 12.01 4.46 -1.83
C PRO A 41 11.57 4.15 -3.26
N ARG A 42 12.27 4.72 -4.26
CA ARG A 42 12.05 4.35 -5.66
C ARG A 42 12.43 2.89 -5.90
N GLY A 43 11.76 2.22 -6.83
CA GLY A 43 11.96 0.79 -7.13
C GLY A 43 11.48 -0.15 -6.02
N HIS A 44 10.64 0.36 -5.10
CA HIS A 44 9.98 -0.41 -4.07
C HIS A 44 8.47 -0.30 -4.23
N GLU A 45 7.78 -1.34 -3.77
CA GLU A 45 6.34 -1.42 -3.80
C GLU A 45 5.80 -1.60 -2.38
N LEU A 46 4.80 -0.81 -2.05
CA LEU A 46 4.02 -0.92 -0.83
C LEU A 46 2.71 -1.62 -1.16
N SER A 47 2.39 -2.70 -0.47
CA SER A 47 1.15 -3.46 -0.63
C SER A 47 0.31 -3.40 0.62
N PHE A 48 -0.98 -3.11 0.50
CA PHE A 48 -1.94 -3.19 1.60
C PHE A 48 -3.29 -3.73 1.11
N TYR A 49 -4.11 -4.21 2.04
CA TYR A 49 -5.43 -4.74 1.70
C TYR A 49 -6.52 -3.67 1.81
N ASP A 50 -7.35 -3.55 0.77
CA ASP A 50 -8.54 -2.72 0.73
C ASP A 50 -9.82 -3.57 0.87
N GLN A 51 -10.49 -3.45 2.01
CA GLN A 51 -11.75 -4.14 2.30
C GLN A 51 -12.98 -3.43 1.70
N TYR A 52 -12.82 -2.19 1.21
CA TYR A 52 -13.93 -1.40 0.65
C TYR A 52 -14.12 -1.60 -0.85
N PHE A 53 -13.15 -2.22 -1.54
CA PHE A 53 -13.27 -2.54 -2.95
C PHE A 53 -14.54 -3.38 -3.23
N PRO A 54 -15.40 -2.96 -4.17
CA PRO A 54 -16.59 -3.71 -4.54
C PRO A 54 -16.21 -4.92 -5.39
N GLY A 55 -15.88 -6.04 -4.73
CA GLY A 55 -15.75 -7.32 -5.40
C GLY A 55 -17.06 -7.69 -6.09
N THR A 56 -17.01 -8.02 -7.38
CA THR A 56 -18.18 -8.43 -8.18
C THR A 56 -18.62 -9.88 -7.90
N SER A 57 -17.89 -10.61 -7.04
CA SER A 57 -17.95 -12.08 -6.93
C SER A 57 -17.85 -12.61 -5.49
N GLY A 58 -18.28 -11.85 -4.48
CA GLY A 58 -18.24 -12.31 -3.08
C GLY A 58 -16.82 -12.34 -2.48
N ASP A 59 -15.83 -11.83 -3.21
CA ASP A 59 -14.47 -11.65 -2.72
C ASP A 59 -14.43 -10.53 -1.66
N PRO A 60 -13.68 -10.70 -0.57
CA PRO A 60 -13.75 -9.79 0.57
C PRO A 60 -13.18 -8.39 0.26
N GLY A 61 -12.39 -8.22 -0.80
CA GLY A 61 -11.71 -6.95 -1.10
C GLY A 61 -10.64 -7.13 -2.17
N ALA A 62 -9.67 -6.22 -2.22
CA ALA A 62 -8.53 -6.31 -3.13
C ALA A 62 -7.23 -5.82 -2.49
N TYR A 63 -6.09 -6.34 -2.95
CA TYR A 63 -4.80 -5.76 -2.62
C TYR A 63 -4.55 -4.53 -3.46
N VAL A 64 -3.98 -3.51 -2.84
CA VAL A 64 -3.54 -2.27 -3.46
C VAL A 64 -2.02 -2.24 -3.39
N ASP A 65 -1.39 -2.20 -4.56
CA ASP A 65 0.06 -2.10 -4.70
C ASP A 65 0.40 -0.68 -5.14
N VAL A 66 1.39 -0.08 -4.49
CA VAL A 66 1.73 1.34 -4.62
C VAL A 66 3.23 1.49 -4.88
N GLN A 67 3.59 2.24 -5.91
CA GLN A 67 4.97 2.57 -6.25
C GLN A 67 5.15 4.08 -6.35
N ARG A 68 6.29 4.60 -5.89
CA ARG A 68 6.60 6.03 -5.97
C ARG A 68 7.07 6.44 -7.37
N LYS A 69 6.46 7.48 -7.94
CA LYS A 69 6.89 8.15 -9.17
C LYS A 69 7.03 9.67 -8.94
N ASN A 70 8.27 10.12 -8.74
CA ASN A 70 8.58 11.50 -8.35
C ASN A 70 7.83 11.92 -7.07
N ASP A 71 7.00 12.95 -7.15
CA ASP A 71 6.18 13.47 -6.05
C ASP A 71 4.77 12.85 -6.02
N TRP A 72 4.50 11.93 -6.94
CA TRP A 72 3.24 11.21 -7.08
C TRP A 72 3.44 9.72 -6.86
N PHE A 73 2.31 9.00 -6.81
CA PHE A 73 2.30 7.56 -6.64
C PHE A 73 1.52 6.91 -7.78
N LEU A 74 2.00 5.74 -8.18
CA LEU A 74 1.27 4.82 -9.02
C LEU A 74 0.62 3.80 -8.11
N TYR A 75 -0.61 3.40 -8.41
CA TYR A 75 -1.23 2.28 -7.76
C TYR A 75 -1.97 1.41 -8.78
N HIS A 76 -2.12 0.13 -8.44
CA HIS A 76 -3.13 -0.72 -9.06
C HIS A 76 -3.76 -1.59 -7.98
N MET A 77 -4.86 -2.23 -8.35
CA MET A 77 -5.59 -3.15 -7.48
C MET A 77 -5.58 -4.54 -8.09
N GLY A 78 -5.63 -5.57 -7.26
CA GLY A 78 -5.75 -6.94 -7.74
C GLY A 78 -6.27 -7.90 -6.68
N ASN A 79 -7.07 -8.86 -7.13
CA ASN A 79 -7.44 -10.03 -6.35
C ASN A 79 -7.94 -11.17 -7.24
N HIS A 80 -7.67 -12.43 -6.88
CA HIS A 80 -8.24 -13.63 -7.51
C HIS A 80 -8.33 -13.62 -9.05
N GLY A 81 -7.23 -13.25 -9.73
CA GLY A 81 -7.15 -13.27 -11.19
C GLY A 81 -7.73 -12.03 -11.89
N TRP A 82 -8.28 -11.08 -11.13
CA TRP A 82 -8.61 -9.75 -11.59
C TRP A 82 -7.54 -8.74 -11.15
N SER A 83 -7.24 -7.78 -12.02
CA SER A 83 -6.42 -6.61 -11.70
C SER A 83 -6.89 -5.39 -12.47
N SER A 84 -6.75 -4.21 -11.88
CA SER A 84 -6.87 -2.94 -12.60
C SER A 84 -5.61 -2.63 -13.38
N ASP A 85 -5.72 -1.70 -14.33
CA ASP A 85 -4.56 -0.99 -14.85
C ASP A 85 -3.94 -0.11 -13.74
N TRP A 86 -2.70 0.30 -13.98
CA TRP A 86 -2.00 1.26 -13.13
C TRP A 86 -2.52 2.68 -13.34
N ALA A 87 -2.78 3.39 -12.24
CA ALA A 87 -3.24 4.76 -12.23
C ALA A 87 -2.38 5.64 -11.30
N THR A 88 -2.40 6.95 -11.53
CA THR A 88 -1.69 7.92 -10.68
C THR A 88 -2.61 8.39 -9.54
N GLN A 89 -2.06 8.56 -8.34
CA GLN A 89 -2.77 9.12 -7.20
C GLN A 89 -1.89 10.05 -6.37
N SER A 90 -2.52 11.05 -5.73
CA SER A 90 -1.84 11.94 -4.79
C SER A 90 -1.50 11.20 -3.49
N PRO A 91 -0.42 11.58 -2.79
CA PRO A 91 -0.06 10.99 -1.52
C PRO A 91 -1.17 11.12 -0.46
N GLU A 92 -1.88 12.26 -0.42
CA GLU A 92 -2.95 12.53 0.55
C GLU A 92 -4.13 11.58 0.34
N LEU A 93 -4.56 11.39 -0.91
CA LEU A 93 -5.67 10.49 -1.21
C LEU A 93 -5.32 9.02 -0.94
N LEU A 94 -4.08 8.59 -1.21
CA LEU A 94 -3.63 7.25 -0.81
C LEU A 94 -3.56 7.08 0.70
N ALA A 95 -3.03 8.08 1.42
CA ALA A 95 -2.95 8.03 2.88
C ALA A 95 -4.34 7.97 3.52
N ALA A 96 -5.30 8.74 3.00
CA ALA A 96 -6.69 8.70 3.44
C ALA A 96 -7.33 7.34 3.14
N TRP A 97 -7.04 6.74 2.00
CA TRP A 97 -7.53 5.40 1.65
C TRP A 97 -6.96 4.30 2.55
N MET A 98 -5.68 4.37 2.89
CA MET A 98 -5.08 3.47 3.89
C MET A 98 -5.73 3.66 5.27
N ALA A 99 -6.01 4.90 5.67
CA ALA A 99 -6.69 5.22 6.93
C ALA A 99 -8.13 4.72 6.98
N LEU A 100 -8.87 4.79 5.86
CA LEU A 100 -10.20 4.20 5.75
C LEU A 100 -10.17 2.70 6.08
N ASN A 101 -9.11 2.02 5.66
CA ASN A 101 -8.95 0.59 5.90
C ASN A 101 -8.61 0.20 7.34
N LEU A 102 -8.33 1.15 8.23
CA LEU A 102 -8.16 0.86 9.67
C LEU A 102 -9.46 0.40 10.34
N GLN A 103 -10.61 0.83 9.82
CA GLN A 103 -11.91 0.49 10.37
C GLN A 103 -12.48 -0.70 9.63
N ALA A 104 -12.86 -1.74 10.37
CA ALA A 104 -13.52 -2.92 9.82
C ALA A 104 -14.84 -2.52 9.14
N LYS A 105 -15.03 -2.99 7.90
CA LYS A 105 -16.27 -2.81 7.14
C LYS A 105 -17.33 -3.78 7.67
N PRO A 106 -18.60 -3.37 7.81
CA PRO A 106 -19.67 -4.31 8.10
C PRO A 106 -19.72 -5.43 7.04
N GLY A 107 -19.60 -6.69 7.47
CA GLY A 107 -19.59 -7.86 6.58
C GLY A 107 -18.22 -8.28 6.03
N ASN A 108 -17.16 -7.49 6.24
CA ASN A 108 -15.77 -7.92 6.06
C ASN A 108 -14.89 -7.33 7.18
N SER A 109 -14.41 -8.18 8.09
CA SER A 109 -13.75 -7.78 9.32
C SER A 109 -12.22 -7.79 9.26
N GLU A 110 -11.63 -7.49 8.11
CA GLU A 110 -10.17 -7.48 7.93
C GLU A 110 -9.64 -6.03 7.86
N PRO A 111 -9.56 -5.32 9.00
CA PRO A 111 -8.93 -4.01 9.01
C PRO A 111 -7.44 -4.14 8.70
N LEU A 112 -6.88 -3.04 8.19
CA LEU A 112 -5.48 -2.92 7.86
C LEU A 112 -4.61 -3.04 9.11
N LYS A 113 -4.07 -4.24 9.31
CA LYS A 113 -3.12 -4.55 10.40
C LYS A 113 -1.69 -4.69 9.91
N GLN A 114 -1.49 -4.89 8.62
CA GLN A 114 -0.20 -5.19 8.03
C GLN A 114 -0.05 -4.55 6.65
N ILE A 115 1.15 -4.04 6.39
CA ILE A 115 1.58 -3.48 5.11
C ILE A 115 2.85 -4.23 4.70
N GLY A 116 2.92 -4.65 3.44
CA GLY A 116 4.15 -5.20 2.86
C GLY A 116 4.94 -4.11 2.13
N VAL A 117 6.27 -4.14 2.24
CA VAL A 117 7.16 -3.32 1.40
C VAL A 117 8.19 -4.23 0.75
N ARG A 118 8.19 -4.31 -0.58
CA ARG A 118 9.08 -5.18 -1.35
C ARG A 118 10.14 -4.42 -2.14
N GLU A 119 11.34 -4.99 -2.24
CA GLU A 119 12.43 -4.47 -3.08
C GLU A 119 12.23 -4.87 -4.56
N ASN A 120 12.85 -4.12 -5.48
CA ASN A 120 12.96 -4.42 -6.92
C ASN A 120 11.64 -4.51 -7.68
N ALA A 121 10.64 -3.74 -7.26
CA ALA A 121 9.44 -3.57 -8.04
C ALA A 121 9.79 -2.79 -9.32
N GLN A 122 9.66 -3.45 -10.48
CA GLN A 122 9.80 -2.76 -11.76
C GLN A 122 8.62 -1.80 -11.92
N LEU A 123 8.95 -0.56 -12.30
CA LEU A 123 7.91 0.36 -12.74
C LEU A 123 7.18 -0.26 -13.94
N PRO A 124 5.84 -0.14 -14.00
CA PRO A 124 5.10 -0.71 -15.12
C PRO A 124 5.55 -0.07 -16.43
N GLU A 125 5.55 -0.84 -17.52
CA GLU A 125 6.10 -0.40 -18.82
C GLU A 125 5.49 0.91 -19.33
N ALA A 126 4.21 1.13 -19.05
CA ALA A 126 3.50 2.37 -19.39
C ALA A 126 4.13 3.62 -18.75
N PHE A 127 4.97 3.46 -17.73
CA PHE A 127 5.56 4.53 -16.93
C PHE A 127 7.10 4.56 -16.94
N THR A 128 7.78 3.61 -17.60
CA THR A 128 9.25 3.61 -17.78
C THR A 128 9.71 4.46 -18.96
N ARG A 129 8.83 4.84 -19.89
CA ARG A 129 9.19 5.76 -20.98
C ARG A 129 9.42 7.17 -20.43
N LYS A 130 10.66 7.66 -20.56
CA LYS A 130 11.04 9.04 -20.25
C LYS A 130 10.13 9.98 -21.05
N GLN A 131 9.40 10.86 -20.37
CA GLN A 131 8.96 12.12 -20.96
C GLN A 131 10.17 13.02 -21.19
#